data_AF-G9P6B3-F1
#
_entry.id   AF-G9P6B3-F1
#
_cell.length_a   1.000
_cell.length_b   1.000
_cell.length_c   1.000
_cell.angle_alpha   90.00
_cell.angle_beta   90.00
_cell.angle_gamma   90.00
#
_symmetry.space_group_name_H-M   'P 1'
#
loop_
_entity.id
_entity.type
_entity.pdbx_description
1 polymer ?
#
loop_
_entity_poly.entity_id
_entity_poly.type
_entity_poly.pdbx_seq_one_letter_code
_entity_poly.pdbx_strand_id
1 'polypeptide(L)'
;MGHFNVVVVLLCSSGRAPAASATASLRSSYNSIKLLLLAGICEGIPDAKGEELLLGDVVISETVIEYDLGTQSKNTIEKMHGHANKNMRSFTTNIKPERGYELLEGKVAFFLQQIQDHASELKYRQRHKATTYMYPGSAHDILFELTYRYRHYNSSQCVCAGYNPDEDSYAVCDQSVDLNCEQTGCELKSMKTRTRLRQKNKLENDENSMSANPTHLSWTLWIR
;
A
#
# COMPACT_ATOMS: atom_id res chain seq x y z
N MET A 1 10.47 9.96 27.13
CA MET A 1 11.87 10.32 26.80
C MET A 1 12.39 9.31 25.78
N GLY A 2 12.80 9.78 24.61
CA GLY A 2 13.20 8.94 23.47
C GLY A 2 14.56 8.31 23.68
N HIS A 3 14.61 6.97 23.71
CA HIS A 3 15.81 6.19 23.95
C HIS A 3 16.72 6.04 22.71
N PHE A 4 16.31 6.62 21.58
CA PHE A 4 16.97 6.45 20.29
C PHE A 4 17.14 7.79 19.58
N ASN A 5 18.31 8.00 18.98
CA ASN A 5 18.53 9.09 18.04
C ASN A 5 17.88 8.72 16.71
N VAL A 6 16.92 9.52 16.25
CA VAL A 6 16.17 9.30 15.02
C VAL A 6 16.51 10.42 14.04
N VAL A 7 16.86 10.04 12.81
CA VAL A 7 17.05 10.95 11.68
C VAL A 7 16.01 10.58 10.63
N VAL A 8 15.22 11.56 10.20
CA VAL A 8 14.20 11.39 9.16
C VAL A 8 14.65 12.11 7.91
N VAL A 9 14.64 11.41 6.77
CA VAL A 9 14.98 11.99 5.46
C VAL A 9 13.80 11.80 4.52
N LEU A 10 13.32 12.90 3.98
CA LEU A 10 12.36 12.91 2.88
C LEU A 10 13.13 12.80 1.57
N LEU A 11 12.80 11.82 0.74
CA LEU A 11 13.39 11.69 -0.59
C LEU A 11 12.84 12.79 -1.50
N CYS A 12 13.73 13.43 -2.28
CA CYS A 12 13.34 14.50 -3.21
C CYS A 12 12.48 14.00 -4.37
N SER A 13 12.59 12.72 -4.72
CA SER A 13 11.77 12.05 -5.73
C SER A 13 11.65 10.57 -5.42
N SER A 14 10.62 9.94 -5.98
CA SER A 14 10.47 8.48 -5.94
C SER A 14 11.52 7.80 -6.83
N GLY A 15 11.86 6.55 -6.50
CA GLY A 15 12.72 5.70 -7.32
C GLY A 15 14.00 5.24 -6.62
N ARG A 16 14.66 4.28 -7.27
CA ARG A 16 15.83 3.56 -6.72
C ARG A 16 17.04 4.47 -6.53
N ALA A 17 17.38 5.27 -7.53
CA ALA A 17 18.56 6.14 -7.50
C ALA A 17 18.48 7.23 -6.41
N PRO A 18 17.37 7.99 -6.27
CA PRO A 18 17.19 8.92 -5.16
C PRO A 18 17.30 8.26 -3.79
N ALA A 19 16.66 7.10 -3.60
CA ALA A 19 16.69 6.35 -2.34
C ALA A 19 18.11 5.85 -1.99
N ALA A 20 18.83 5.31 -2.98
CA ALA A 20 20.20 4.83 -2.81
C ALA A 20 21.16 5.98 -2.49
N SER A 21 21.05 7.10 -3.20
CA SER A 21 21.87 8.30 -2.96
C SER A 21 21.63 8.85 -1.55
N ALA A 22 20.37 9.03 -1.15
CA ALA A 22 20.03 9.51 0.19
C ALA A 22 20.53 8.56 1.29
N THR A 23 20.44 7.25 1.07
CA THR A 23 20.96 6.24 1.99
C THR A 23 22.48 6.30 2.11
N ALA A 24 23.20 6.50 0.99
CA ALA A 24 24.65 6.67 1.00
C ALA A 24 25.07 7.92 1.78
N SER A 25 24.40 9.05 1.55
CA SER A 25 24.62 10.29 2.30
C SER A 25 24.34 10.09 3.79
N LEU A 26 23.22 9.45 4.16
CA LEU A 26 22.88 9.14 5.54
C LEU A 26 23.97 8.31 6.24
N ARG A 27 24.45 7.26 5.57
CA ARG A 27 25.51 6.39 6.11
C ARG A 27 26.84 7.13 6.28
N SER A 28 27.13 8.11 5.42
CA SER A 28 28.33 8.93 5.52
C SER A 28 28.22 10.01 6.59
N SER A 29 27.04 10.58 6.81
CA SER A 29 26.82 11.64 7.80
C SER A 29 26.61 11.10 9.21
N TYR A 30 26.09 9.87 9.33
CA TYR A 30 25.76 9.25 10.61
C TYR A 30 26.42 7.88 10.72
N ASN A 31 27.63 7.86 11.27
CA ASN A 31 28.51 6.67 11.31
C ASN A 31 28.04 5.54 12.24
N SER A 32 26.98 5.77 13.03
CA SER A 32 26.48 4.83 14.05
C SER A 32 25.02 4.43 13.84
N ILE A 33 24.53 4.44 12.59
CA ILE A 33 23.18 3.95 12.26
C ILE A 33 23.09 2.45 12.59
N LYS A 34 22.23 2.08 13.53
CA LYS A 34 21.95 0.67 13.91
C LYS A 34 20.83 0.04 13.11
N LEU A 35 19.88 0.88 12.67
CA LEU A 35 18.66 0.49 11.95
C LEU A 35 18.33 1.59 10.93
N LEU A 36 18.03 1.17 9.71
CA LEU A 36 17.50 2.03 8.64
C LEU A 36 16.15 1.46 8.22
N LEU A 37 15.13 2.30 8.20
CA LEU A 37 13.78 1.94 7.76
C LEU A 37 13.47 2.74 6.49
N LEU A 38 13.13 2.04 5.42
CA LEU A 38 12.55 2.64 4.23
C LEU A 38 11.03 2.50 4.33
N ALA A 39 10.32 3.62 4.38
CA ALA A 39 8.87 3.65 4.48
C ALA A 39 8.30 4.52 3.37
N GLY A 40 7.18 4.10 2.79
CA GLY A 40 6.47 4.79 1.72
C GLY A 40 5.20 4.06 1.35
N ILE A 41 4.41 4.67 0.47
CA ILE A 41 3.27 4.01 -0.15
C ILE A 41 3.77 2.97 -1.17
N CYS A 42 3.07 1.86 -1.27
CA CYS A 42 3.40 0.80 -2.21
C CYS A 42 2.14 0.33 -2.91
N GLU A 43 2.28 -0.05 -4.16
CA GLU A 43 1.26 -0.81 -4.88
C GLU A 43 1.38 -2.28 -4.47
N GLY A 44 0.24 -2.92 -4.23
CA GLY A 44 0.18 -4.31 -3.76
C GLY A 44 -0.57 -5.20 -4.74
N ILE A 45 -0.21 -6.48 -4.79
CA ILE A 45 -1.00 -7.50 -5.48
C ILE A 45 -2.09 -7.96 -4.51
N PRO A 46 -3.39 -7.73 -4.78
CA PRO A 46 -4.46 -7.90 -3.78
C PRO A 46 -4.67 -9.32 -3.25
N ASP A 47 -4.12 -10.33 -3.94
CA ASP A 47 -4.22 -11.76 -3.61
C ASP A 47 -2.83 -12.38 -3.69
N ALA A 48 -2.02 -12.11 -2.66
CA ALA A 48 -0.66 -12.61 -2.59
C ALA A 48 -0.63 -13.90 -1.77
N LYS A 49 -0.50 -15.06 -2.45
CA LYS A 49 -0.43 -16.39 -1.82
C LYS A 49 -1.66 -16.76 -0.97
N GLY A 50 -2.84 -16.29 -1.35
CA GLY A 50 -4.08 -16.55 -0.60
C GLY A 50 -4.30 -15.61 0.59
N GLU A 51 -3.36 -14.69 0.84
CA GLU A 51 -3.56 -13.58 1.75
C GLU A 51 -4.16 -12.40 0.98
N GLU A 52 -5.35 -12.01 1.40
CA GLU A 52 -6.01 -10.80 0.92
C GLU A 52 -5.19 -9.57 1.35
N LEU A 53 -5.01 -8.58 0.47
CA LEU A 53 -4.43 -7.29 0.80
C LEU A 53 -5.48 -6.20 0.60
N LEU A 54 -5.64 -5.34 1.61
CA LEU A 54 -6.61 -4.25 1.63
C LEU A 54 -5.89 -2.90 1.58
N LEU A 55 -6.57 -1.89 1.04
CA LEU A 55 -6.09 -0.52 1.06
C LEU A 55 -5.97 -0.05 2.51
N GLY A 56 -4.77 0.47 2.84
CA GLY A 56 -4.43 0.91 4.19
C GLY A 56 -3.71 -0.13 5.04
N ASP A 57 -3.52 -1.36 4.55
CA ASP A 57 -2.66 -2.33 5.23
C ASP A 57 -1.20 -1.85 5.26
N VAL A 58 -0.50 -2.20 6.34
CA VAL A 58 0.92 -1.88 6.49
C VAL A 58 1.71 -3.14 6.19
N VAL A 59 2.49 -3.11 5.11
CA VAL A 59 3.30 -4.25 4.68
C VAL A 59 4.71 -4.10 5.22
N ILE A 60 5.21 -5.13 5.90
CA ILE A 60 6.60 -5.20 6.33
C ILE A 60 7.31 -6.24 5.47
N SER A 61 8.32 -5.80 4.72
CA SER A 61 9.05 -6.71 3.84
C SER A 61 10.15 -7.46 4.60
N GLU A 62 10.19 -8.78 4.44
CA GLU A 62 11.34 -9.60 4.85
C GLU A 62 12.44 -9.62 3.78
N THR A 63 12.06 -9.46 2.51
CA THR A 63 12.98 -9.51 1.36
C THR A 63 12.46 -8.63 0.25
N VAL A 64 13.34 -7.79 -0.30
CA VAL A 64 13.05 -6.98 -1.49
C VAL A 64 13.71 -7.66 -2.68
N ILE A 65 12.92 -7.91 -3.73
CA ILE A 65 13.39 -8.53 -4.97
C ILE A 65 13.16 -7.53 -6.10
N GLU A 66 14.20 -7.27 -6.88
CA GLU A 66 14.16 -6.35 -8.01
C GLU A 66 13.71 -7.10 -9.27
N TYR A 67 12.53 -6.76 -9.79
CA TYR A 67 11.93 -7.46 -10.94
C TYR A 67 12.22 -6.83 -12.31
N ASP A 68 12.67 -5.57 -12.36
CA ASP A 68 12.86 -4.83 -13.63
C ASP A 68 14.19 -5.10 -14.35
N LEU A 69 15.05 -5.97 -13.83
CA LEU A 69 16.26 -6.37 -14.53
C LEU A 69 15.91 -7.39 -15.60
N GLY A 70 15.52 -6.90 -16.77
CA GLY A 70 15.21 -7.63 -18.01
C GLY A 70 16.34 -8.53 -18.53
N THR A 71 16.72 -9.52 -17.74
CA THR A 71 17.66 -10.56 -18.09
C THR A 71 16.98 -11.90 -17.86
N GLN A 72 16.58 -12.53 -18.95
CA GLN A 72 16.24 -13.96 -19.08
C GLN A 72 17.48 -14.81 -18.75
N SER A 73 18.03 -14.65 -17.54
CA SER A 73 19.07 -15.52 -17.01
C SER A 73 18.42 -16.43 -15.99
N LYS A 74 18.48 -17.74 -16.26
CA LYS A 74 17.83 -18.84 -15.55
C LYS A 74 18.31 -19.05 -14.09
N ASN A 75 18.83 -18.03 -13.44
CA ASN A 75 19.28 -18.05 -12.05
C ASN A 75 18.55 -16.97 -11.21
N THR A 76 17.22 -17.05 -11.15
CA THR A 76 16.37 -16.14 -10.35
C THR A 76 16.67 -16.16 -8.84
N ILE A 77 17.43 -17.16 -8.37
CA ILE A 77 17.80 -17.31 -6.95
C ILE A 77 19.03 -16.45 -6.57
N GLU A 78 19.83 -15.99 -7.54
CA GLU A 78 21.14 -15.35 -7.26
C GLU A 78 21.10 -13.82 -7.18
N LYS A 79 20.00 -13.15 -7.55
CA LYS A 79 19.85 -11.68 -7.43
C LYS A 79 18.99 -11.25 -6.24
N MET A 80 19.01 -12.00 -5.14
CA MET A 80 18.55 -11.49 -3.84
C MET A 80 19.52 -10.42 -3.33
N HIS A 81 19.37 -9.19 -3.82
CA HIS A 81 20.10 -8.04 -3.27
C HIS A 81 19.58 -7.75 -1.86
N GLY A 82 20.31 -8.23 -0.86
CA GLY A 82 20.11 -7.87 0.53
C GLY A 82 19.40 -8.94 1.35
N HIS A 83 20.11 -10.02 1.65
CA HIS A 83 19.75 -10.82 2.82
C HIS A 83 19.77 -9.90 4.05
N ALA A 84 18.65 -9.83 4.78
CA ALA A 84 18.49 -9.05 5.99
C ALA A 84 19.75 -9.09 6.87
N ASN A 85 20.37 -7.93 7.14
CA ASN A 85 21.50 -7.81 8.07
C ASN A 85 21.11 -8.45 9.42
N LYS A 86 22.07 -8.96 10.21
CA LYS A 86 21.84 -9.58 11.53
C LYS A 86 20.90 -8.76 12.42
N ASN A 87 20.95 -7.42 12.35
CA ASN A 87 20.06 -6.51 13.10
C ASN A 87 18.60 -6.53 12.62
N MET A 88 18.38 -6.72 11.32
CA MET A 88 17.05 -6.81 10.73
C MET A 88 16.44 -8.19 10.97
N ARG A 89 17.29 -9.24 10.99
CA ARG A 89 16.90 -10.56 11.52
C ARG A 89 16.53 -10.50 12.99
N SER A 90 17.30 -9.85 13.85
CA SER A 90 16.93 -9.74 15.27
C SER A 90 15.64 -8.93 15.48
N PHE A 91 15.39 -7.91 14.66
CA PHE A 91 14.14 -7.14 14.70
C PHE A 91 12.95 -8.00 14.27
N THR A 92 13.06 -8.65 13.11
CA THR A 92 12.01 -9.56 12.61
C THR A 92 11.79 -10.75 13.55
N THR A 93 12.81 -11.34 14.17
CA THR A 93 12.64 -12.44 15.13
C THR A 93 11.92 -12.04 16.42
N ASN A 94 11.99 -10.77 16.82
CA ASN A 94 11.28 -10.28 18.01
C ASN A 94 9.81 -9.93 17.70
N ILE A 95 9.50 -9.65 16.44
CA ILE A 95 8.14 -9.28 15.99
C ILE A 95 7.36 -10.49 15.49
N LYS A 96 8.05 -11.47 14.87
CA LYS A 96 7.46 -12.70 14.33
C LYS A 96 6.63 -13.55 15.31
N PRO A 97 6.87 -13.56 16.63
CA PRO A 97 5.95 -14.23 17.55
C PRO A 97 4.59 -13.53 17.55
N GLU A 98 3.50 -14.27 17.70
CA GLU A 98 2.11 -13.76 17.72
C GLU A 98 1.94 -12.53 18.64
N ARG A 99 2.50 -12.59 19.86
CA ARG A 99 2.53 -11.45 20.79
C ARG A 99 3.26 -10.21 20.27
N GLY A 100 4.30 -10.41 19.45
CA GLY A 100 5.04 -9.33 18.80
C GLY A 100 4.19 -8.64 17.72
N TYR A 101 3.40 -9.42 16.97
CA TYR A 101 2.44 -8.92 16.00
C TYR A 101 1.35 -8.09 16.66
N GLU A 102 0.65 -8.63 17.66
CA GLU A 102 -0.44 -7.94 18.35
C GLU A 102 0.03 -6.60 18.93
N LEU A 103 1.23 -6.59 19.53
CA LEU A 103 1.83 -5.37 20.06
C LEU A 103 2.14 -4.34 18.95
N LEU A 104 2.63 -4.81 17.80
CA LEU A 104 2.96 -3.95 16.68
C LEU A 104 1.70 -3.38 16.03
N GLU A 105 0.69 -4.23 15.77
CA GLU A 105 -0.62 -3.81 15.26
C GLU A 105 -1.27 -2.77 16.17
N GLY A 106 -1.31 -3.03 17.48
CA GLY A 106 -1.85 -2.08 18.45
C GLY A 106 -1.12 -0.73 18.45
N LYS A 107 0.22 -0.74 18.33
CA LYS A 107 1.01 0.50 18.23
C LYS A 107 0.78 1.22 16.91
N VAL A 108 0.74 0.50 15.79
CA VAL A 108 0.49 1.07 14.46
C VAL A 108 -0.89 1.72 14.43
N ALA A 109 -1.93 1.02 14.88
CA ALA A 109 -3.29 1.56 15.00
C ALA A 109 -3.31 2.84 15.86
N PHE A 110 -2.66 2.81 17.04
CA PHE A 110 -2.58 3.97 17.93
C PHE A 110 -1.88 5.18 17.31
N PHE A 111 -0.75 4.99 16.63
CA PHE A 111 -0.02 6.09 15.99
C PHE A 111 -0.73 6.60 14.73
N LEU A 112 -1.38 5.73 13.95
CA LEU A 112 -2.18 6.13 12.80
C LEU A 112 -3.37 6.99 13.23
N GLN A 113 -4.05 6.61 14.31
CA GLN A 113 -5.15 7.42 14.86
C GLN A 113 -4.65 8.82 15.24
N GLN A 114 -3.51 8.92 15.95
CA GLN A 114 -2.93 10.23 16.28
C GLN A 114 -2.56 11.06 15.04
N ILE A 115 -2.03 10.44 13.99
CA ILE A 115 -1.72 11.14 12.73
C ILE A 115 -3.01 11.67 12.09
N GLN A 116 -4.08 10.86 12.07
CA GLN A 116 -5.39 11.25 11.54
C GLN A 116 -6.01 12.39 12.36
N ASP A 117 -5.97 12.29 13.68
CA ASP A 117 -6.48 13.32 14.60
C ASP A 117 -5.74 14.64 14.40
N HIS A 118 -4.40 14.62 14.35
CA HIS A 118 -3.59 15.82 14.09
C HIS A 118 -3.81 16.40 12.68
N ALA A 119 -3.97 15.57 11.66
CA ALA A 119 -4.27 16.04 10.31
C ALA A 119 -5.65 16.71 10.22
N SER A 120 -6.59 16.30 11.07
CA SER A 120 -7.92 16.89 11.17
C SER A 120 -7.92 18.26 11.87
N GLU A 121 -6.87 18.62 12.62
CA GLU A 121 -6.79 19.91 13.31
C GLU A 121 -6.76 21.09 12.33
N LEU A 122 -7.62 22.09 12.58
CA LEU A 122 -7.78 23.28 11.71
C LEU A 122 -6.47 24.03 11.45
N LYS A 123 -5.59 24.10 12.45
CA LYS A 123 -4.28 24.76 12.35
C LYS A 123 -3.34 24.07 11.36
N TYR A 124 -3.44 22.74 11.22
CA TYR A 124 -2.63 21.97 10.29
C TYR A 124 -3.14 22.11 8.85
N ARG A 125 -4.47 22.02 8.68
CA ARG A 125 -5.14 22.22 7.38
C ARG A 125 -4.83 23.56 6.72
N GLN A 126 -4.79 24.64 7.53
CA GLN A 126 -4.54 26.00 7.04
C GLN A 126 -3.09 26.25 6.58
N ARG A 127 -2.10 25.58 7.18
CA ARG A 127 -0.68 25.84 6.89
C ARG A 127 -0.14 25.07 5.69
N HIS A 128 -0.69 23.89 5.41
CA HIS A 128 -0.04 22.93 4.51
C HIS A 128 -0.77 22.64 3.20
N LYS A 129 -1.91 23.29 2.89
CA LYS A 129 -2.86 22.76 1.87
C LYS A 129 -3.01 21.23 2.06
N ALA A 130 -3.04 20.79 3.33
CA ALA A 130 -2.73 19.43 3.69
C ALA A 130 -3.76 18.49 3.06
N THR A 131 -3.29 17.55 2.24
CA THR A 131 -4.06 16.38 1.84
C THR A 131 -4.59 15.77 3.13
N THR A 132 -5.91 15.76 3.29
CA THR A 132 -6.51 15.22 4.50
C THR A 132 -6.28 13.71 4.47
N TYR A 133 -5.43 13.19 5.34
CA TYR A 133 -5.24 11.74 5.46
C TYR A 133 -6.44 11.15 6.19
N MET A 134 -7.53 10.94 5.45
CA MET A 134 -8.71 10.21 5.92
C MET A 134 -8.74 8.85 5.27
N TYR A 135 -8.90 7.81 6.09
CA TYR A 135 -9.20 6.49 5.58
C TYR A 135 -10.63 6.52 5.02
N PRO A 136 -10.84 6.23 3.72
CA PRO A 136 -12.15 6.35 3.08
C PRO A 136 -13.13 5.25 3.52
N GLY A 137 -12.69 4.23 4.25
CA GLY A 137 -13.54 3.11 4.67
C GLY A 137 -13.49 1.94 3.69
N SER A 138 -13.85 0.76 4.20
CA SER A 138 -13.84 -0.51 3.45
C SER A 138 -14.78 -0.51 2.24
N ALA A 139 -15.86 0.28 2.28
CA ALA A 139 -16.80 0.41 1.17
C ALA A 139 -16.17 0.99 -0.10
N HIS A 140 -15.07 1.74 0.04
CA HIS A 140 -14.34 2.36 -1.07
C HIS A 140 -13.12 1.53 -1.53
N ASP A 141 -12.82 0.42 -0.85
CA ASP A 141 -11.83 -0.55 -1.30
C ASP A 141 -12.51 -1.50 -2.29
N ILE A 142 -12.49 -1.13 -3.57
CA ILE A 142 -13.13 -1.87 -4.66
C ILE A 142 -12.06 -2.54 -5.51
N LEU A 143 -12.21 -3.85 -5.72
CA LEU A 143 -11.33 -4.65 -6.56
C LEU A 143 -12.16 -5.39 -7.60
N PHE A 144 -11.88 -5.14 -8.88
CA PHE A 144 -12.48 -5.86 -9.99
C PHE A 144 -11.64 -7.08 -10.39
N GLU A 145 -12.27 -8.01 -11.10
CA GLU A 145 -11.55 -9.12 -11.75
C GLU A 145 -10.52 -8.61 -12.76
N LEU A 146 -9.45 -9.36 -13.00
CA LEU A 146 -8.39 -8.99 -13.94
C LEU A 146 -8.88 -8.82 -15.38
N THR A 147 -9.99 -9.48 -15.72
CA THR A 147 -10.64 -9.38 -17.03
C THR A 147 -11.57 -8.18 -17.15
N TYR A 148 -11.85 -7.47 -16.05
CA TYR A 148 -12.72 -6.31 -16.05
C TYR A 148 -12.03 -5.12 -16.72
N ARG A 149 -12.64 -4.59 -17.77
CA ARG A 149 -12.14 -3.42 -18.48
C ARG A 149 -12.79 -2.15 -17.94
N TYR A 150 -11.99 -1.31 -17.31
CA TYR A 150 -12.44 0.00 -16.83
C TYR A 150 -12.74 0.93 -18.02
N ARG A 151 -13.98 1.42 -18.12
CA ARG A 151 -14.47 2.25 -19.23
C ARG A 151 -15.70 3.06 -18.81
N HIS A 152 -16.20 3.93 -19.69
CA HIS A 152 -17.52 4.54 -19.51
C HIS A 152 -18.62 3.53 -19.82
N TYR A 153 -19.34 3.09 -18.80
CA TYR A 153 -20.50 2.19 -18.92
C TYR A 153 -21.81 2.96 -19.12
N ASN A 154 -21.89 4.18 -18.58
CA ASN A 154 -23.10 5.01 -18.62
C ASN A 154 -23.18 5.99 -19.81
N SER A 155 -22.18 5.99 -20.71
CA SER A 155 -22.12 6.92 -21.82
C SER A 155 -22.14 6.22 -23.17
N SER A 156 -23.29 6.29 -23.85
CA SER A 156 -23.47 5.75 -25.21
C SER A 156 -22.79 6.59 -26.30
N GLN A 157 -22.45 7.85 -26.00
CA GLN A 157 -21.78 8.76 -26.93
C GLN A 157 -20.26 8.62 -26.88
N CYS A 158 -19.73 7.90 -25.89
CA CYS A 158 -18.30 7.64 -25.76
C CYS A 158 -17.88 6.50 -26.68
N VAL A 159 -16.63 6.54 -27.17
CA VAL A 159 -16.03 5.41 -27.91
C VAL A 159 -16.04 4.11 -27.11
N CYS A 160 -16.09 4.19 -25.78
CA CYS A 160 -16.23 3.05 -24.86
C CYS A 160 -17.49 2.21 -25.09
N ALA A 161 -18.50 2.73 -25.80
CA ALA A 161 -19.69 1.98 -26.19
C ALA A 161 -19.42 1.01 -27.36
N GLY A 162 -18.32 1.20 -28.10
CA GLY A 162 -17.92 0.34 -29.20
C GLY A 162 -17.42 -1.01 -28.72
N TYR A 163 -18.08 -2.08 -29.18
CA TYR A 163 -17.64 -3.46 -28.96
C TYR A 163 -16.86 -3.96 -30.18
N ASN A 164 -15.72 -4.60 -29.92
CA ASN A 164 -14.87 -5.25 -30.92
C ASN A 164 -15.10 -6.78 -30.87
N PRO A 165 -15.74 -7.37 -31.90
CA PRO A 165 -16.00 -8.81 -31.96
C PRO A 165 -14.74 -9.66 -32.05
N ASP A 166 -13.68 -9.15 -32.69
CA ASP A 166 -12.45 -9.92 -32.92
C ASP A 166 -11.66 -10.14 -31.62
N GLU A 167 -11.77 -9.18 -30.70
CA GLU A 167 -11.09 -9.19 -29.39
C GLU A 167 -12.03 -9.56 -28.23
N ASP A 168 -13.30 -9.82 -28.52
CA ASP A 168 -14.38 -10.01 -27.55
C ASP A 168 -14.35 -8.97 -26.42
N SER A 169 -14.20 -7.69 -26.78
CA SER A 169 -14.00 -6.64 -25.79
C SER A 169 -14.48 -5.26 -26.21
N TYR A 170 -14.75 -4.40 -25.23
CA TYR A 170 -15.12 -3.01 -25.46
C TYR A 170 -13.89 -2.10 -25.55
N ALA A 171 -13.99 -1.05 -26.37
CA ALA A 171 -12.99 0.00 -26.42
C ALA A 171 -12.88 0.75 -25.07
N VAL A 172 -11.70 1.33 -24.83
CA VAL A 172 -11.40 2.15 -23.64
C VAL A 172 -10.84 3.47 -24.13
N CYS A 173 -11.31 4.58 -23.56
CA CYS A 173 -10.79 5.92 -23.83
C CYS A 173 -9.92 6.42 -22.67
N ASP A 174 -8.97 7.29 -22.98
CA ASP A 174 -8.04 7.85 -21.99
C ASP A 174 -8.77 8.57 -20.85
N GLN A 175 -9.85 9.29 -21.17
CA GLN A 175 -10.65 10.01 -20.16
C GLN A 175 -11.27 9.11 -19.10
N SER A 176 -11.55 7.84 -19.44
CA SER A 176 -12.15 6.93 -18.46
C SER A 176 -11.20 6.64 -17.32
N VAL A 177 -9.88 6.64 -17.55
CA VAL A 177 -8.85 6.30 -16.56
C VAL A 177 -8.81 7.29 -15.39
N ASP A 178 -9.15 8.56 -15.65
CA ASP A 178 -9.08 9.63 -14.64
C ASP A 178 -10.37 9.80 -13.83
N LEU A 179 -11.43 9.05 -14.15
CA LEU A 179 -12.73 9.15 -13.50
C LEU A 179 -12.96 8.00 -12.52
N ASN A 180 -13.82 8.24 -11.53
CA ASN A 180 -14.20 7.22 -10.55
C ASN A 180 -15.40 6.37 -11.03
N CYS A 181 -15.68 5.28 -10.31
CA CYS A 181 -16.75 4.37 -10.69
C CYS A 181 -18.16 4.98 -10.68
N GLU A 182 -18.40 6.00 -9.86
CA GLU A 182 -19.68 6.72 -9.82
C GLU A 182 -19.89 7.53 -11.11
N GLN A 183 -18.80 8.11 -11.63
CA GLN A 183 -18.79 8.89 -12.85
C GLN A 183 -18.85 8.01 -14.10
N THR A 184 -18.14 6.88 -14.10
CA THR A 184 -18.09 5.96 -15.26
C THR A 184 -19.23 4.97 -15.29
N GLY A 185 -19.91 4.73 -14.16
CA GLY A 185 -21.06 3.83 -14.04
C GLY A 185 -20.68 2.35 -13.92
N CYS A 186 -19.58 2.04 -13.22
CA CYS A 186 -19.07 0.67 -13.09
C CYS A 186 -20.12 -0.36 -12.69
N GLU A 187 -19.97 -1.58 -13.23
CA GLU A 187 -20.77 -2.73 -12.81
C GLU A 187 -20.20 -3.36 -11.54
N LEU A 188 -20.66 -2.90 -10.38
CA LEU A 188 -20.22 -3.42 -9.07
C LEU A 188 -20.48 -4.93 -8.89
N LYS A 189 -21.33 -5.54 -9.72
CA LYS A 189 -21.54 -7.00 -9.73
C LYS A 189 -20.29 -7.80 -10.13
N SER A 190 -19.38 -7.18 -10.86
CA SER A 190 -18.12 -7.78 -11.32
C SER A 190 -16.97 -7.58 -10.32
N MET A 191 -17.28 -7.07 -9.13
CA MET A 191 -16.31 -6.92 -8.04
C MET A 191 -15.93 -8.29 -7.46
N LYS A 192 -14.64 -8.51 -7.26
CA LYS A 192 -14.11 -9.72 -6.62
C LYS A 192 -14.57 -9.77 -5.17
N THR A 193 -15.13 -10.91 -4.76
CA THR A 193 -15.51 -11.14 -3.36
C THR A 193 -14.26 -11.29 -2.51
N ARG A 194 -14.24 -10.55 -1.41
CA ARG A 194 -13.11 -10.40 -0.50
C ARG A 194 -13.57 -10.61 0.93
N THR A 195 -13.15 -11.71 1.55
CA THR A 195 -13.67 -12.20 2.83
C THR A 195 -13.25 -11.28 3.97
N ARG A 196 -11.97 -10.87 4.00
CA ARG A 196 -11.46 -9.96 5.03
C ARG A 196 -12.10 -8.59 4.89
N LEU A 197 -12.26 -8.07 3.67
CA LEU A 197 -12.95 -6.81 3.44
C LEU A 197 -14.39 -6.84 3.95
N ARG A 198 -15.14 -7.92 3.69
CA ARG A 198 -16.51 -8.08 4.18
C ARG A 198 -16.58 -8.10 5.71
N GLN A 199 -15.63 -8.73 6.38
CA GLN A 199 -15.55 -8.71 7.84
C GLN A 199 -15.23 -7.30 8.34
N LYS A 200 -14.25 -6.62 7.74
CA LYS A 200 -13.91 -5.23 8.06
C LYS A 200 -15.11 -4.29 7.90
N ASN A 201 -15.87 -4.45 6.81
CA ASN A 201 -17.06 -3.65 6.55
C ASN A 201 -18.15 -3.85 7.62
N LYS A 202 -18.36 -5.07 8.10
CA LYS A 202 -19.28 -5.33 9.22
C LYS A 202 -18.83 -4.61 10.49
N LEU A 203 -17.55 -4.75 10.85
CA LEU A 203 -16.98 -4.08 12.03
C LEU A 203 -17.03 -2.55 11.94
N GLU A 204 -16.84 -1.99 10.74
CA GLU A 204 -16.97 -0.55 10.48
C GLU A 204 -18.42 -0.07 10.65
N ASN A 205 -19.41 -0.86 10.23
CA ASN A 205 -20.83 -0.51 10.32
C ASN A 205 -21.46 -0.77 11.70
N ASP A 206 -20.87 -1.66 12.51
CA ASP A 206 -21.39 -2.05 13.83
C ASP A 206 -21.05 -1.03 14.96
N GLU A 207 -20.63 0.20 14.63
CA GLU A 207 -20.46 1.35 15.56
C GLU A 207 -19.60 1.14 16.82
N ASN A 208 -18.60 0.24 16.82
CA ASN A 208 -17.56 0.22 17.85
C ASN A 208 -16.27 0.84 17.32
N SER A 209 -16.22 2.18 17.33
CA SER A 209 -15.29 3.08 16.62
C SER A 209 -13.79 2.90 16.90
N MET A 210 -13.39 2.04 17.84
CA MET A 210 -11.98 1.69 18.07
C MET A 210 -11.52 0.42 17.34
N SER A 211 -12.44 -0.38 16.81
CA SER A 211 -12.15 -1.71 16.23
C SER A 211 -12.16 -1.75 14.70
N ALA A 212 -12.51 -0.63 14.05
CA ALA A 212 -12.62 -0.50 12.59
C ALA A 212 -11.26 -0.33 11.87
N ASN A 213 -10.19 -0.08 12.63
CA ASN A 213 -8.86 0.24 12.12
C ASN A 213 -7.78 -0.80 12.48
N PRO A 214 -8.01 -2.13 12.40
CA PRO A 214 -6.89 -3.05 12.44
C PRO A 214 -6.19 -2.90 11.09
N THR A 215 -5.18 -2.04 11.08
CA THR A 215 -4.17 -2.08 10.03
C THR A 215 -3.52 -3.44 10.14
N HIS A 216 -3.88 -4.33 9.22
CA HIS A 216 -3.37 -5.69 9.24
C HIS A 216 -1.92 -5.64 8.76
N LEU A 217 -1.04 -6.29 9.51
CA LEU A 217 0.36 -6.39 9.12
C LEU A 217 0.54 -7.58 8.20
N SER A 218 0.79 -7.31 6.92
CA SER A 218 1.15 -8.36 5.97
C SER A 218 2.66 -8.42 5.77
N TRP A 219 3.21 -9.63 5.77
CA TRP A 219 4.58 -9.87 5.37
C TRP A 219 4.58 -10.41 3.95
N THR A 220 4.82 -9.54 2.98
CA THR A 220 5.36 -9.80 1.65
C THR A 220 5.12 -8.55 0.82
N LEU A 221 6.18 -7.83 0.45
CA LEU A 221 6.08 -6.77 -0.54
C LEU A 221 6.89 -7.17 -1.76
N TRP A 222 6.21 -7.41 -2.87
CA TRP A 222 6.83 -7.48 -4.18
C TRP A 222 6.75 -6.07 -4.78
N ILE A 223 7.87 -5.36 -4.75
CA ILE A 223 7.97 -4.05 -5.40
C ILE A 223 8.14 -4.31 -6.90
N ARG A 224 7.24 -3.73 -7.70
CA ARG A 224 7.46 -3.59 -9.15
C ARG A 224 8.44 -2.44 -9.35
#